data_AF-A0A9Q0NC13-F1
#
_entry.id   AF-A0A9Q0NC13-F1
#
_cell.length_a   1.000
_cell.length_b   1.000
_cell.length_c   1.000
_cell.angle_alpha   90.00
_cell.angle_beta   90.00
_cell.angle_gamma   90.00
#
_symmetry.space_group_name_H-M   'P 1'
#
loop_
_entity.id
_entity.type
_entity.pdbx_description
1 polymer ?
#
loop_
_entity_poly.entity_id
_entity_poly.type
_entity_poly.pdbx_seq_one_letter_code
_entity_poly.pdbx_strand_id
1 'polypeptide(L)'
;MNSVKSHFLRLSTKNNVTKISKKFLSTIEEQGRRSELFSLEQERQKQNVGRIEKIEVRYLGQPNDTTLVMNKGLSTPYNCAQHLTLLHCNRSALALVDNHTPWDMHRPLEDSCTLQLLHFTIADPHLVNKVFWRSCSFMLGAVLQECFKDEAQLQLHSFPSPSVKSGSFVHDIFIKEPSWTPNKDELRTISAEMIKLAAKNLKIERLDVSYDLALEIFKTNPYKKEQLPFIKRSSKAGTVTVYRVGNHVDISRGPMISSTRQLGRCTITSVHRIASENNGALYRVQGVALPVGFIINHVAYGILEDRSKKLNSARFPHEPYEDAIVNMIA
;
A
#
# COMPACT_ATOMS: atom_id res chain seq x y z
N MET A 1 -22.26 72.43 -8.45
CA MET A 1 -21.33 73.14 -9.36
C MET A 1 -19.92 72.98 -8.82
N ASN A 2 -19.02 72.44 -9.66
CA ASN A 2 -17.54 72.49 -9.61
C ASN A 2 -16.86 71.73 -8.44
N SER A 3 -16.23 70.54 -8.60
CA SER A 3 -15.02 70.19 -9.38
C SER A 3 -13.92 71.25 -9.24
N VAL A 4 -12.72 70.95 -8.72
CA VAL A 4 -11.56 70.51 -9.51
C VAL A 4 -10.37 70.13 -8.59
N LYS A 5 -9.81 68.92 -8.82
CA LYS A 5 -8.38 68.49 -8.95
C LYS A 5 -7.31 69.13 -8.04
N SER A 6 -6.49 68.41 -7.26
CA SER A 6 -5.43 67.42 -7.58
C SER A 6 -4.08 67.95 -7.06
N HIS A 7 -3.35 67.14 -6.29
CA HIS A 7 -1.90 67.27 -6.18
C HIS A 7 -1.24 65.88 -6.25
N PHE A 8 -0.12 65.89 -6.95
CA PHE A 8 0.56 64.79 -7.64
C PHE A 8 1.39 63.88 -6.74
N LEU A 9 1.35 62.58 -7.07
CA LEU A 9 2.50 61.67 -7.28
C LEU A 9 3.86 62.07 -6.69
N ARG A 10 4.36 61.23 -5.77
CA ARG A 10 5.77 60.80 -5.76
C ARG A 10 5.85 59.28 -5.73
N LEU A 11 6.39 58.73 -6.82
CA LEU A 11 6.90 57.37 -6.90
C LEU A 11 8.15 57.23 -6.03
N SER A 12 8.23 56.14 -5.27
CA SER A 12 9.52 55.53 -4.91
C SER A 12 9.39 54.02 -4.86
N THR A 13 9.76 53.44 -6.00
CA THR A 13 10.47 52.17 -6.23
C THR A 13 10.66 51.18 -5.08
N LYS A 14 10.16 49.96 -5.35
CA LYS A 14 10.81 48.64 -5.18
C LYS A 14 11.26 48.27 -3.75
N ASN A 15 10.54 47.30 -3.19
CA ASN A 15 11.09 45.95 -2.97
C ASN A 15 9.97 44.93 -2.76
N ASN A 16 9.52 44.36 -3.88
CA ASN A 16 8.81 43.08 -3.90
C ASN A 16 9.78 41.99 -3.45
N VAL A 17 9.82 41.71 -2.16
CA VAL A 17 10.23 40.38 -1.69
C VAL A 17 8.96 39.55 -1.68
N THR A 18 8.64 38.98 -2.84
CA THR A 18 7.73 37.84 -2.94
C THR A 18 8.32 36.71 -2.10
N LYS A 19 7.92 36.64 -0.83
CA LYS A 19 8.01 35.40 -0.07
C LYS A 19 7.10 34.41 -0.81
N ILE A 20 7.72 33.56 -1.62
CA ILE A 20 7.11 32.34 -2.13
C ILE A 20 6.83 31.49 -0.89
N SER A 21 5.68 31.72 -0.27
CA SER A 21 5.11 30.79 0.68
C SER A 21 4.90 29.51 -0.10
N LYS A 22 5.72 28.48 0.17
CA LYS A 22 5.44 27.11 -0.28
C LYS A 22 4.02 26.80 0.17
N LYS A 23 3.03 26.90 -0.73
CA LYS A 23 1.67 26.45 -0.46
C LYS A 23 1.79 24.99 -0.08
N PHE A 24 1.53 24.67 1.18
CA PHE A 24 1.39 23.30 1.62
C PHE A 24 0.13 22.78 0.91
N LEU A 25 0.29 21.84 -0.02
CA LEU A 25 -0.86 21.12 -0.57
C LEU A 25 -1.51 20.37 0.59
N SER A 26 -2.85 20.37 0.62
CA SER A 26 -3.58 19.53 1.56
C SER A 26 -3.26 18.05 1.31
N THR A 27 -3.40 17.21 2.33
CA THR A 27 -3.13 15.77 2.19
C THR A 27 -3.99 15.15 1.10
N ILE A 28 -5.24 15.61 0.96
CA ILE A 28 -6.21 15.14 -0.04
C ILE A 28 -5.76 15.51 -1.45
N GLU A 29 -5.34 16.76 -1.69
CA GLU A 29 -4.85 17.18 -3.01
C GLU A 29 -3.61 16.39 -3.44
N GLU A 30 -2.70 16.11 -2.50
CA GLU A 30 -1.51 15.32 -2.79
C GLU A 30 -1.84 13.84 -3.07
N GLN A 31 -2.80 13.25 -2.36
CA GLN A 31 -3.31 11.92 -2.68
C GLN A 31 -3.96 11.88 -4.06
N GLY A 32 -4.78 12.88 -4.39
CA GLY A 32 -5.40 13.03 -5.70
C GLY A 32 -4.36 13.08 -6.82
N ARG A 33 -3.33 13.93 -6.66
CA ARG A 33 -2.21 14.05 -7.61
C ARG A 33 -1.47 12.73 -7.81
N ARG A 34 -1.18 11.99 -6.72
CA ARG A 34 -0.50 10.69 -6.81
C ARG A 34 -1.35 9.64 -7.52
N SER A 35 -2.65 9.61 -7.23
CA SER A 35 -3.61 8.70 -7.87
C SER A 35 -3.76 9.02 -9.36
N GLU A 36 -3.74 10.29 -9.73
CA GLU A 36 -3.79 10.75 -11.14
C GLU A 36 -2.54 10.32 -11.91
N LEU A 37 -1.34 10.56 -11.36
CA LEU A 37 -0.09 10.08 -11.98
C LEU A 37 -0.08 8.56 -12.16
N PHE A 38 -0.62 7.81 -11.19
CA PHE A 38 -0.79 6.37 -11.31
C PHE A 38 -1.73 6.00 -12.45
N SER A 39 -2.87 6.68 -12.61
CA SER A 39 -3.82 6.44 -13.71
C SER A 39 -3.19 6.72 -15.07
N LEU A 40 -2.49 7.84 -15.22
CA LEU A 40 -1.82 8.22 -16.47
C LEU A 40 -0.77 7.17 -16.88
N GLU A 41 0.03 6.70 -15.92
CA GLU A 41 1.01 5.66 -16.20
C GLU A 41 0.35 4.30 -16.51
N GLN A 42 -0.74 3.97 -15.82
CA GLN A 42 -1.52 2.77 -16.12
C GLN A 42 -2.05 2.80 -17.56
N GLU A 43 -2.57 3.93 -18.02
CA GLU A 43 -3.05 4.13 -19.38
C GLU A 43 -1.91 4.06 -20.40
N ARG A 44 -0.77 4.71 -20.12
CA ARG A 44 0.43 4.61 -20.96
C ARG A 44 0.89 3.16 -21.13
N GLN A 45 0.98 2.40 -20.04
CA GLN A 45 1.38 0.99 -20.09
C GLN A 45 0.38 0.12 -20.87
N LYS A 46 -0.92 0.40 -20.75
CA LYS A 46 -1.97 -0.28 -21.54
C LYS A 46 -1.88 0.06 -23.03
N GLN A 47 -1.62 1.31 -23.40
CA GLN A 47 -1.47 1.74 -24.79
C GLN A 47 -0.20 1.18 -25.44
N ASN A 48 0.84 0.92 -24.66
CA ASN A 48 2.07 0.29 -25.11
C ASN A 48 1.91 -1.21 -25.38
N VAL A 49 0.81 -1.83 -24.95
CA VAL A 49 0.49 -3.20 -25.37
C VAL A 49 0.18 -3.16 -26.86
N GLY A 50 1.11 -3.67 -27.66
CA GLY A 50 0.99 -3.70 -29.11
C GLY A 50 -0.06 -4.71 -29.59
N ARG A 51 0.33 -5.57 -30.54
CA ARG A 51 -0.57 -6.61 -31.05
C ARG A 51 -0.94 -7.59 -29.93
N ILE A 52 -2.22 -7.93 -29.82
CA ILE A 52 -2.71 -8.90 -28.84
C ILE A 52 -2.19 -10.29 -29.22
N GLU A 53 -1.26 -10.81 -28.43
CA GLU A 53 -0.79 -12.19 -28.50
C GLU A 53 -1.59 -13.08 -27.53
N LYS A 54 -1.77 -14.34 -27.91
CA LYS A 54 -2.46 -15.35 -27.09
C LYS A 54 -1.45 -16.19 -26.32
N ILE A 55 -1.77 -16.46 -25.06
CA ILE A 55 -1.00 -17.34 -24.17
C ILE A 55 -1.89 -18.45 -23.64
N GLU A 56 -1.28 -19.60 -23.38
CA GLU A 56 -1.95 -20.74 -22.77
C GLU A 56 -1.64 -20.75 -21.27
N VAL A 57 -2.68 -20.68 -20.45
CA VAL A 57 -2.59 -20.71 -18.99
C VAL A 57 -3.19 -22.01 -18.50
N ARG A 58 -2.34 -22.91 -17.99
CA ARG A 58 -2.79 -24.18 -17.43
C ARG A 58 -3.12 -24.00 -15.96
N TYR A 59 -4.40 -23.93 -15.64
CA TYR A 59 -4.88 -23.90 -14.27
C TYR A 59 -4.73 -25.29 -13.63
N LEU A 60 -4.11 -25.34 -12.45
CA LEU A 60 -3.93 -26.54 -11.64
C LEU A 60 -4.72 -26.38 -10.35
N GLY A 61 -5.72 -27.23 -10.13
CA GLY A 61 -6.56 -27.14 -8.94
C GLY A 61 -7.96 -27.70 -9.09
N GLN A 62 -8.76 -27.53 -8.03
CA GLN A 62 -10.16 -27.95 -8.00
C GLN A 62 -11.03 -26.93 -8.76
N PRO A 63 -12.06 -27.35 -9.52
CA PRO A 63 -12.61 -28.70 -9.59
C PRO A 63 -11.79 -29.65 -10.46
N ASN A 64 -11.24 -29.18 -11.59
CA ASN A 64 -10.39 -29.95 -12.50
C ASN A 64 -9.31 -29.03 -13.07
N ASP A 65 -8.19 -29.62 -13.49
CA ASP A 65 -7.17 -28.92 -14.26
C ASP A 65 -7.73 -28.51 -15.62
N THR A 66 -7.54 -27.25 -16.01
CA THR A 66 -8.09 -26.70 -17.25
C THR A 66 -7.08 -25.78 -17.94
N THR A 67 -7.00 -25.85 -19.26
CA THR A 67 -6.21 -24.91 -20.06
C THR A 67 -7.09 -23.75 -20.53
N LEU A 68 -6.66 -22.53 -20.25
CA LEU A 68 -7.34 -21.29 -20.64
C LEU A 68 -6.49 -20.54 -21.66
N VAL A 69 -7.12 -20.04 -22.73
CA VAL A 69 -6.45 -19.21 -23.73
C VAL A 69 -6.68 -17.73 -23.40
N MET A 70 -5.63 -17.05 -22.98
CA MET A 70 -5.69 -15.69 -22.44
C MET A 70 -4.87 -14.72 -23.31
N ASN A 71 -4.98 -13.41 -23.04
CA ASN A 71 -4.23 -12.37 -23.75
C ASN A 71 -2.95 -12.02 -22.99
N LYS A 72 -1.81 -12.10 -23.66
CA LYS A 72 -0.50 -11.69 -23.13
C LYS A 72 -0.50 -10.21 -22.73
N GLY A 73 0.03 -9.90 -21.55
CA GLY A 73 0.18 -8.53 -21.05
C GLY A 73 -1.13 -7.83 -20.67
N LEU A 74 -2.29 -8.48 -20.82
CA LEU A 74 -3.60 -7.91 -20.51
C LEU A 74 -4.39 -8.76 -19.52
N SER A 75 -4.45 -10.07 -19.77
CA SER A 75 -5.20 -10.98 -18.92
C SER A 75 -4.49 -11.22 -17.61
N THR A 76 -5.27 -11.29 -16.54
CA THR A 76 -4.78 -11.44 -15.17
C THR A 76 -5.24 -12.78 -14.58
N PRO A 77 -4.60 -13.29 -13.50
CA PRO A 77 -5.12 -14.44 -12.78
C PRO A 77 -6.58 -14.29 -12.32
N TYR A 78 -7.01 -13.07 -12.02
CA TYR A 78 -8.41 -12.78 -11.71
C TYR A 78 -9.33 -13.06 -12.90
N ASN A 79 -8.92 -12.74 -14.14
CA ASN A 79 -9.70 -13.10 -15.33
C ASN A 79 -9.76 -14.61 -15.53
N CYS A 80 -8.67 -15.34 -15.26
CA CYS A 80 -8.69 -16.81 -15.26
C CYS A 80 -9.71 -17.33 -14.22
N ALA A 81 -9.73 -16.77 -13.02
CA ALA A 81 -10.72 -17.13 -11.99
C ALA A 81 -12.17 -16.85 -12.43
N GLN A 82 -12.41 -15.79 -13.21
CA GLN A 82 -13.74 -15.47 -13.77
C GLN A 82 -14.23 -16.54 -14.75
N HIS A 83 -13.33 -17.21 -15.47
CA HIS A 83 -13.68 -18.34 -16.35
C HIS A 83 -14.01 -19.62 -15.58
N LEU A 84 -13.59 -19.73 -14.32
CA LEU A 84 -13.85 -20.90 -13.47
C LEU A 84 -15.18 -20.74 -12.74
N THR A 85 -15.20 -19.98 -11.64
CA THR A 85 -16.41 -19.73 -10.85
C THR A 85 -16.30 -18.44 -10.05
N LEU A 86 -17.43 -17.85 -9.68
CA LEU A 86 -17.48 -16.69 -8.79
C LEU A 86 -16.81 -16.96 -7.42
N LEU A 87 -16.86 -18.21 -6.94
CA LEU A 87 -16.19 -18.62 -5.71
C LEU A 87 -14.67 -18.41 -5.81
N HIS A 88 -14.06 -18.75 -6.95
CA HIS A 88 -12.63 -18.52 -7.17
C HIS A 88 -12.30 -17.04 -7.18
N CYS A 89 -13.12 -16.20 -7.81
CA CYS A 89 -12.90 -14.74 -7.79
C CYS A 89 -12.88 -14.18 -6.37
N ASN A 90 -13.82 -14.59 -5.53
CA ASN A 90 -13.99 -14.04 -4.18
C ASN A 90 -12.97 -14.60 -3.18
N ARG A 91 -12.68 -15.91 -3.27
CA ARG A 91 -11.85 -16.63 -2.30
C ARG A 91 -10.34 -16.49 -2.58
N SER A 92 -9.95 -16.34 -3.84
CA SER A 92 -8.53 -16.30 -4.22
C SER A 92 -7.88 -15.00 -3.79
N ALA A 93 -6.87 -15.10 -2.94
CA ALA A 93 -6.12 -13.95 -2.43
C ALA A 93 -4.85 -13.70 -3.25
N LEU A 94 -4.23 -14.77 -3.74
CA LEU A 94 -2.94 -14.75 -4.43
C LEU A 94 -2.92 -15.81 -5.51
N ALA A 95 -2.16 -15.58 -6.58
CA ALA A 95 -1.85 -16.60 -7.57
C ALA A 95 -0.42 -17.12 -7.39
N LEU A 96 -0.18 -18.37 -7.73
CA LEU A 96 1.14 -18.97 -7.82
C LEU A 96 1.38 -19.39 -9.27
N VAL A 97 2.35 -18.74 -9.90
CA VAL A 97 2.75 -18.96 -11.29
C VAL A 97 3.94 -19.91 -11.30
N ASP A 98 3.87 -20.93 -12.14
CA ASP A 98 4.93 -21.94 -12.32
C ASP A 98 5.33 -22.67 -11.04
N ASN A 99 4.37 -22.81 -10.10
CA ASN A 99 4.51 -23.46 -8.80
C ASN A 99 5.46 -22.78 -7.80
N HIS A 100 6.11 -21.67 -8.15
CA HIS A 100 7.09 -21.02 -7.27
C HIS A 100 6.95 -19.50 -7.19
N THR A 101 6.46 -18.83 -8.24
CA THR A 101 6.44 -17.36 -8.29
C THR A 101 5.11 -16.81 -7.79
N PRO A 102 5.07 -16.09 -6.65
CA PRO A 102 3.84 -15.50 -6.15
C PRO A 102 3.45 -14.28 -7.02
N TRP A 103 2.17 -14.21 -7.39
CA TRP A 103 1.65 -13.24 -8.35
C TRP A 103 0.37 -12.59 -7.86
N ASP A 104 0.28 -11.27 -7.96
CA ASP A 104 -0.94 -10.53 -7.61
C ASP A 104 -2.09 -10.92 -8.54
N MET A 105 -3.30 -11.04 -8.01
CA MET A 105 -4.48 -11.47 -8.79
C MET A 105 -4.81 -10.52 -9.97
N HIS A 106 -4.45 -9.24 -9.85
CA HIS A 106 -4.71 -8.22 -10.87
C HIS A 106 -3.46 -7.83 -11.69
N ARG A 107 -2.35 -8.55 -11.53
CA ARG A 107 -1.14 -8.33 -12.34
C ARG A 107 -1.28 -9.10 -13.67
N PRO A 108 -1.08 -8.45 -14.83
CA PRO A 108 -1.14 -9.13 -16.12
C PRO A 108 -0.12 -10.26 -16.24
N LEU A 109 -0.47 -11.33 -16.96
CA LEU A 109 0.41 -12.46 -17.25
C LEU A 109 1.28 -12.17 -18.47
N GLU A 110 2.57 -12.43 -18.35
CA GLU A 110 3.57 -12.08 -19.37
C GLU A 110 3.76 -13.20 -20.40
N ASP A 111 3.67 -14.47 -20.00
CA ASP A 111 3.88 -15.63 -20.88
C ASP A 111 2.95 -16.80 -20.52
N SER A 112 2.92 -17.82 -21.37
CA SER A 112 2.24 -19.09 -21.09
C SER A 112 2.81 -19.73 -19.83
N CYS A 113 1.96 -20.11 -18.90
CA CYS A 113 2.38 -20.54 -17.57
C CYS A 113 1.39 -21.52 -16.93
N THR A 114 1.82 -22.14 -15.84
CA THR A 114 0.92 -22.88 -14.95
C THR A 114 0.43 -21.96 -13.83
N LEU A 115 -0.86 -22.04 -13.50
CA LEU A 115 -1.52 -21.14 -12.56
C LEU A 115 -2.20 -21.94 -11.44
N GLN A 116 -1.86 -21.64 -10.19
CA GLN A 116 -2.60 -22.08 -9.03
C GLN A 116 -3.21 -20.88 -8.31
N LEU A 117 -4.45 -21.02 -7.85
CA LEU A 117 -5.16 -19.98 -7.10
C LEU A 117 -5.11 -20.29 -5.60
N LEU A 118 -4.38 -19.46 -4.86
CA LEU A 118 -4.16 -19.62 -3.43
C LEU A 118 -5.19 -18.82 -2.62
N HIS A 119 -5.61 -19.42 -1.51
CA HIS A 119 -6.56 -18.83 -0.58
C HIS A 119 -6.18 -19.16 0.87
N PHE A 120 -6.86 -18.57 1.85
CA PHE A 120 -6.43 -18.59 3.25
C PHE A 120 -6.54 -19.96 3.96
N THR A 121 -7.33 -20.90 3.45
CA THR A 121 -7.62 -22.22 4.04
C THR A 121 -6.91 -23.39 3.34
N ILE A 122 -5.90 -23.10 2.50
CA ILE A 122 -5.02 -24.13 1.94
C ILE A 122 -4.17 -24.79 3.03
N ALA A 123 -3.62 -25.97 2.72
CA ALA A 123 -2.78 -26.74 3.64
C ALA A 123 -1.52 -25.98 4.09
N ASP A 124 -0.85 -25.28 3.17
CA ASP A 124 0.28 -24.39 3.48
C ASP A 124 -0.08 -22.91 3.19
N PRO A 125 -0.63 -22.18 4.17
CA PRO A 125 -1.01 -20.79 3.99
C PRO A 125 0.13 -19.80 4.29
N HIS A 126 1.38 -20.24 4.47
CA HIS A 126 2.47 -19.35 4.92
C HIS A 126 2.67 -18.15 4.00
N LEU A 127 2.65 -18.38 2.69
CA LEU A 127 2.78 -17.33 1.68
C LEU A 127 1.59 -16.36 1.70
N VAL A 128 0.37 -16.89 1.71
CA VAL A 128 -0.87 -16.09 1.72
C VAL A 128 -0.97 -15.26 3.00
N ASN A 129 -0.56 -15.81 4.15
CA ASN A 129 -0.55 -15.10 5.42
C ASN A 129 0.42 -13.91 5.43
N LYS A 130 1.62 -14.08 4.84
CA LYS A 130 2.55 -12.95 4.67
C LYS A 130 1.95 -11.86 3.79
N VAL A 131 1.33 -12.24 2.68
CA VAL A 131 0.66 -11.31 1.75
C VAL A 131 -0.49 -10.57 2.43
N PHE A 132 -1.31 -11.27 3.22
CA PHE A 132 -2.40 -10.67 4.00
C PHE A 132 -1.91 -9.58 4.94
N TRP A 133 -0.86 -9.85 5.73
CA TRP A 133 -0.32 -8.90 6.69
C TRP A 133 0.33 -7.70 6.02
N ARG A 134 0.99 -7.91 4.88
CA ARG A 134 1.49 -6.81 4.04
C ARG A 134 0.35 -5.90 3.58
N SER A 135 -0.74 -6.49 3.10
CA SER A 135 -1.92 -5.74 2.67
C SER A 135 -2.61 -5.02 3.83
N CYS A 136 -2.68 -5.62 5.02
CA CYS A 136 -3.19 -4.94 6.22
C CYS A 136 -2.35 -3.71 6.58
N SER A 137 -1.01 -3.83 6.56
CA SER A 137 -0.11 -2.70 6.75
C SER A 137 -0.29 -1.61 5.69
N PHE A 138 -0.47 -1.97 4.42
CA PHE A 138 -0.72 -1.01 3.34
C PHE A 138 -2.06 -0.28 3.52
N MET A 139 -3.13 -1.02 3.81
CA MET A 139 -4.45 -0.46 4.10
C MET A 139 -4.44 0.46 5.33
N LEU A 140 -3.66 0.10 6.36
CA LEU A 140 -3.48 0.96 7.54
C LEU A 140 -2.83 2.29 7.15
N GLY A 141 -1.85 2.30 6.24
CA GLY A 141 -1.28 3.53 5.70
C GLY A 141 -2.33 4.43 5.04
N ALA A 142 -3.22 3.84 4.23
CA ALA A 142 -4.34 4.57 3.62
C ALA A 142 -5.26 5.21 4.66
N VAL A 143 -5.69 4.43 5.66
CA VAL A 143 -6.59 4.91 6.72
C VAL A 143 -5.93 5.99 7.57
N LEU A 144 -4.64 5.85 7.91
CA LEU A 144 -3.92 6.85 8.71
C LEU A 144 -3.83 8.20 8.00
N GLN A 145 -3.67 8.22 6.67
CA GLN A 145 -3.69 9.48 5.94
C GLN A 145 -5.07 10.14 5.88
N GLU A 146 -6.17 9.36 5.94
CA GLU A 146 -7.53 9.90 5.97
C GLU A 146 -7.95 10.36 7.38
N CYS A 147 -7.45 9.73 8.44
CA CYS A 147 -7.87 10.01 9.82
C CYS A 147 -7.22 11.25 10.44
N PHE A 148 -6.00 11.60 10.04
CA PHE A 148 -5.26 12.71 10.61
C PHE A 148 -5.54 14.01 9.86
N LYS A 149 -5.66 15.10 10.61
CA LYS A 149 -5.79 16.44 9.99
C LYS A 149 -4.46 16.93 9.46
N ASP A 150 -4.52 17.86 8.49
CA ASP A 150 -3.34 18.42 7.82
C ASP A 150 -2.36 19.11 8.80
N GLU A 151 -2.85 19.64 9.93
CA GLU A 151 -1.98 20.31 10.93
C GLU A 151 -0.99 19.34 11.58
N ALA A 152 -1.32 18.04 11.67
CA ALA A 152 -0.43 17.03 12.22
C ALA A 152 0.81 16.76 11.33
N GLN A 153 0.75 17.17 10.05
CA GLN A 153 1.80 16.98 9.04
C GLN A 153 2.31 15.53 9.01
N LEU A 154 1.38 14.57 9.03
CA LEU A 154 1.68 13.14 9.03
C LEU A 154 2.42 12.74 7.75
N GLN A 155 3.53 12.01 7.91
CA GLN A 155 4.26 11.38 6.82
C GLN A 155 4.31 9.88 7.05
N LEU A 156 3.87 9.10 6.06
CA LEU A 156 4.03 7.65 6.09
C LEU A 156 5.51 7.30 5.89
N HIS A 157 6.04 6.44 6.76
CA HIS A 157 7.38 5.88 6.62
C HIS A 157 7.29 4.47 6.03
N SER A 158 8.03 3.53 6.61
CA SER A 158 8.15 2.15 6.15
C SER A 158 7.08 1.32 6.82
N PHE A 159 6.62 0.28 6.12
CA PHE A 159 6.09 -0.89 6.80
C PHE A 159 7.09 -2.04 6.59
N PRO A 160 7.73 -2.54 7.65
CA PRO A 160 8.70 -3.62 7.56
C PRO A 160 8.05 -4.90 7.02
N SER A 161 8.89 -5.83 6.55
CA SER A 161 8.42 -7.11 6.02
C SER A 161 7.57 -7.84 7.06
N PRO A 162 6.41 -8.40 6.66
CA PRO A 162 5.48 -8.99 7.61
C PRO A 162 6.06 -10.24 8.26
N SER A 163 6.01 -10.31 9.59
CA SER A 163 6.31 -11.50 10.37
C SER A 163 5.06 -11.95 11.12
N VAL A 164 4.36 -12.96 10.61
CA VAL A 164 3.10 -13.43 11.22
C VAL A 164 3.32 -13.92 12.66
N LYS A 165 4.50 -14.49 12.96
CA LYS A 165 4.89 -14.95 14.30
C LYS A 165 4.98 -13.80 15.33
N SER A 166 5.15 -12.55 14.88
CA SER A 166 5.24 -11.38 15.78
C SER A 166 3.93 -11.10 16.52
N GLY A 167 2.79 -11.46 15.93
CA GLY A 167 1.46 -11.25 16.51
C GLY A 167 0.81 -9.90 16.17
N SER A 168 1.44 -9.00 15.42
CA SER A 168 0.80 -7.77 14.90
C SER A 168 1.33 -7.30 13.54
N PHE A 169 0.48 -6.73 12.68
CA PHE A 169 0.95 -6.01 11.50
C PHE A 169 1.19 -4.56 11.90
N VAL A 170 2.12 -3.90 11.22
CA VAL A 170 2.59 -2.57 11.62
C VAL A 170 2.73 -1.60 10.47
N HIS A 171 2.58 -0.31 10.74
CA HIS A 171 2.90 0.78 9.83
C HIS A 171 3.56 1.90 10.63
N ASP A 172 4.76 2.32 10.21
CA ASP A 172 5.50 3.38 10.88
C ASP A 172 5.13 4.74 10.27
N ILE A 173 4.83 5.72 11.14
CA ILE A 173 4.44 7.08 10.75
C ILE A 173 5.31 8.09 11.48
N PHE A 174 5.59 9.19 10.81
CA PHE A 174 6.20 10.36 11.40
C PHE A 174 5.14 11.45 11.57
N ILE A 175 5.10 12.03 12.76
CA ILE A 175 4.24 13.17 13.09
C ILE A 175 5.16 14.30 13.58
N LYS A 176 4.98 15.49 13.01
CA LYS A 176 5.82 16.63 13.36
C LYS A 176 5.45 17.24 14.71
N GLU A 177 4.18 17.18 15.08
CA GLU A 177 3.71 17.63 16.39
C GLU A 177 4.13 16.63 17.49
N PRO A 178 5.06 16.98 18.39
CA PRO A 178 5.63 16.04 19.35
C PRO A 178 4.70 15.75 20.54
N SER A 179 3.62 16.53 20.72
CA SER A 179 2.70 16.42 21.85
C SER A 179 1.58 15.38 21.69
N TRP A 180 1.41 14.80 20.49
CA TRP A 180 0.37 13.82 20.25
C TRP A 180 0.58 12.56 21.11
N THR A 181 -0.43 12.24 21.92
CA THR A 181 -0.46 11.02 22.73
C THR A 181 -1.63 10.16 22.25
N PRO A 182 -1.37 8.98 21.68
CA PRO A 182 -2.43 8.10 21.17
C PRO A 182 -3.41 7.71 22.28
N ASN A 183 -4.71 7.86 22.03
CA ASN A 183 -5.75 7.46 22.97
C ASN A 183 -6.58 6.26 22.46
N LYS A 184 -7.31 5.61 23.37
CA LYS A 184 -8.09 4.39 23.03
C LYS A 184 -9.21 4.66 22.01
N ASP A 185 -9.80 5.84 22.02
CA ASP A 185 -10.92 6.18 21.13
C ASP A 185 -10.44 6.48 19.70
N GLU A 186 -9.26 7.06 19.54
CA GLU A 186 -8.56 7.17 18.26
C GLU A 186 -8.28 5.78 17.67
N LEU A 187 -7.75 4.84 18.48
CA LEU A 187 -7.47 3.48 17.99
C LEU A 187 -8.75 2.76 17.54
N ARG A 188 -9.86 2.94 18.26
CA ARG A 188 -11.19 2.43 17.86
C ARG A 188 -11.65 3.06 16.56
N THR A 189 -11.45 4.37 16.40
CA THR A 189 -11.81 5.11 15.18
C THR A 189 -11.03 4.59 13.96
N ILE A 190 -9.71 4.44 14.10
CA ILE A 190 -8.85 3.88 13.03
C ILE A 190 -9.27 2.44 12.71
N SER A 191 -9.61 1.64 13.73
CA SER A 191 -10.13 0.28 13.52
C SER A 191 -11.44 0.27 12.73
N ALA A 192 -12.36 1.18 13.04
CA ALA A 192 -13.63 1.31 12.32
C ALA A 192 -13.41 1.73 10.87
N GLU A 193 -12.52 2.69 10.60
CA GLU A 193 -12.18 3.10 9.24
C GLU A 193 -11.49 1.98 8.43
N MET A 194 -10.68 1.11 9.07
CA MET A 194 -10.16 -0.10 8.43
C MET A 194 -11.27 -1.05 7.96
N ILE A 195 -12.28 -1.29 8.80
CA ILE A 195 -13.44 -2.12 8.43
C ILE A 195 -14.27 -1.46 7.33
N LYS A 196 -14.43 -0.13 7.38
CA LYS A 196 -15.13 0.64 6.34
C LYS A 196 -14.38 0.59 5.01
N LEU A 197 -13.05 0.66 5.00
CA LEU A 197 -12.24 0.47 3.80
C LEU A 197 -12.37 -0.95 3.23
N ALA A 198 -12.44 -1.97 4.08
CA ALA A 198 -12.71 -3.34 3.66
C ALA A 198 -14.11 -3.49 3.02
N ALA A 199 -15.12 -2.83 3.59
CA ALA A 199 -16.48 -2.87 3.08
C ALA A 199 -16.63 -2.25 1.68
N LYS A 200 -15.76 -1.30 1.30
CA LYS A 200 -15.74 -0.69 -0.05
C LYS A 200 -15.37 -1.69 -1.16
N ASN A 201 -14.82 -2.87 -0.84
CA ASN A 201 -14.44 -3.92 -1.80
C ASN A 201 -13.59 -3.39 -2.97
N LEU A 202 -12.53 -2.64 -2.63
CA LEU A 202 -11.66 -2.01 -3.61
C LEU A 202 -10.60 -3.01 -4.06
N LYS A 203 -10.35 -3.06 -5.37
CA LYS A 203 -9.20 -3.74 -5.96
C LYS A 203 -7.90 -3.08 -5.50
N ILE A 204 -6.89 -3.91 -5.23
CA ILE A 204 -5.53 -3.44 -4.98
C ILE A 204 -4.75 -3.56 -6.30
N GLU A 205 -4.40 -2.41 -6.87
CA GLU A 205 -3.78 -2.33 -8.20
C GLU A 205 -2.27 -2.17 -8.07
N ARG A 206 -1.52 -2.90 -8.89
CA ARG A 206 -0.05 -2.86 -8.95
C ARG A 206 0.39 -2.19 -10.24
N LEU A 207 1.44 -1.37 -10.16
CA LEU A 207 2.24 -0.93 -11.31
C LEU A 207 3.72 -1.00 -10.99
N ASP A 208 4.51 -1.35 -12.00
CA ASP A 208 5.96 -1.19 -11.95
C ASP A 208 6.29 0.09 -12.75
N VAL A 209 6.88 1.08 -12.09
CA VAL A 209 7.13 2.41 -12.66
C VAL A 209 8.63 2.72 -12.74
N SER A 210 9.00 3.69 -13.57
CA SER A 210 10.38 4.18 -13.63
C SER A 210 10.76 4.86 -12.32
N TYR A 211 12.06 4.90 -12.04
CA TYR A 211 12.59 5.61 -10.86
C TYR A 211 12.24 7.10 -10.86
N ASP A 212 12.29 7.76 -12.02
CA ASP A 212 12.01 9.19 -12.14
C ASP A 212 10.52 9.49 -11.87
N LEU A 213 9.63 8.64 -12.39
CA LEU A 213 8.21 8.77 -12.10
C LEU A 213 7.92 8.48 -10.62
N ALA A 214 8.59 7.50 -10.01
CA ALA A 214 8.47 7.25 -8.57
C ALA A 214 8.91 8.46 -7.74
N LEU A 215 10.00 9.15 -8.11
CA LEU A 215 10.44 10.39 -7.46
C LEU A 215 9.39 11.50 -7.58
N GLU A 216 8.69 11.58 -8.71
CA GLU A 216 7.62 12.54 -8.93
C GLU A 216 6.35 12.22 -8.12
N ILE A 217 5.96 10.93 -8.06
CA ILE A 217 4.84 10.47 -7.24
C ILE A 217 5.11 10.83 -5.78
N PHE A 218 6.30 10.50 -5.25
CA PHE A 218 6.64 10.72 -3.84
C PHE A 218 7.38 12.04 -3.58
N LYS A 219 7.21 13.05 -4.43
CA LYS A 219 7.98 14.30 -4.35
C LYS A 219 7.85 15.04 -3.01
N THR A 220 6.73 14.84 -2.32
CA THR A 220 6.38 15.53 -1.07
C THR A 220 6.76 14.74 0.20
N ASN A 221 7.07 13.44 0.09
CA ASN A 221 7.42 12.60 1.24
C ASN A 221 8.94 12.32 1.25
N PRO A 222 9.71 12.93 2.18
CA PRO A 222 11.16 12.78 2.23
C PRO A 222 11.59 11.34 2.53
N TYR A 223 10.90 10.65 3.43
CA TYR A 223 11.22 9.27 3.80
C TYR A 223 11.08 8.30 2.63
N LYS A 224 10.04 8.46 1.81
CA LYS A 224 9.85 7.64 0.61
C LYS A 224 10.94 7.91 -0.42
N LYS A 225 11.37 9.16 -0.59
CA LYS A 225 12.50 9.49 -1.49
C LYS A 225 13.79 8.83 -1.09
N GLU A 226 14.11 8.80 0.20
CA GLU A 226 15.31 8.15 0.72
C GLU A 226 15.30 6.64 0.49
N GLN A 227 14.12 6.02 0.43
CA GLN A 227 13.95 4.58 0.18
C GLN A 227 14.13 4.20 -1.29
N LEU A 228 13.75 5.07 -2.23
CA LEU A 228 13.74 4.77 -3.66
C LEU A 228 15.09 4.27 -4.20
N PRO A 229 16.26 4.85 -3.86
CA PRO A 229 17.56 4.34 -4.31
C PRO A 229 17.81 2.88 -3.92
N PHE A 230 17.46 2.48 -2.69
CA PHE A 230 17.63 1.11 -2.21
C PHE A 230 16.71 0.15 -2.96
N ILE A 231 15.47 0.56 -3.20
CA ILE A 231 14.48 -0.24 -3.93
C ILE A 231 14.91 -0.45 -5.37
N LYS A 232 15.42 0.60 -6.03
CA LYS A 232 15.97 0.52 -7.39
C LYS A 232 17.11 -0.50 -7.48
N ARG A 233 18.05 -0.49 -6.52
CA ARG A 233 19.18 -1.44 -6.49
C ARG A 233 18.74 -2.90 -6.31
N SER A 234 17.67 -3.14 -5.54
CA SER A 234 17.13 -4.49 -5.34
C SER A 234 16.29 -5.00 -6.53
N SER A 235 15.89 -4.14 -7.46
CA SER A 235 15.01 -4.51 -8.58
C SER A 235 15.82 -4.94 -9.80
N LYS A 236 15.56 -6.14 -10.32
CA LYS A 236 16.24 -6.68 -11.52
C LYS A 236 16.09 -5.79 -12.76
N ALA A 237 14.95 -5.09 -12.87
CA ALA A 237 14.63 -4.21 -14.00
C ALA A 237 14.88 -2.72 -13.71
N GLY A 238 15.40 -2.37 -12.52
CA GLY A 238 15.58 -0.97 -12.10
C GLY A 238 14.26 -0.19 -11.93
N THR A 239 13.12 -0.88 -11.91
CA THR A 239 11.79 -0.33 -11.69
C THR A 239 11.42 -0.28 -10.21
N VAL A 240 10.43 0.54 -9.87
CA VAL A 240 9.86 0.66 -8.52
C VAL A 240 8.42 0.17 -8.56
N THR A 241 8.08 -0.79 -7.71
CA THR A 241 6.71 -1.28 -7.60
C THR A 241 5.88 -0.36 -6.71
N VAL A 242 4.78 0.16 -7.25
CA VAL A 242 3.79 0.97 -6.54
C VAL A 242 2.44 0.28 -6.54
N TYR A 243 1.71 0.45 -5.45
CA TYR A 243 0.37 -0.10 -5.26
C TYR A 243 -0.62 1.02 -5.03
N ARG A 244 -1.85 0.84 -5.52
CA ARG A 244 -2.99 1.75 -5.33
C ARG A 244 -4.17 1.02 -4.70
N VAL A 245 -4.80 1.65 -3.71
CA VAL A 245 -6.14 1.30 -3.21
C VAL A 245 -6.97 2.57 -3.06
N GLY A 246 -8.05 2.68 -3.83
CA GLY A 246 -8.79 3.95 -3.92
C GLY A 246 -7.87 5.08 -4.39
N ASN A 247 -7.71 6.12 -3.57
CA ASN A 247 -6.81 7.25 -3.85
C ASN A 247 -5.42 7.11 -3.19
N HIS A 248 -5.23 6.09 -2.35
CA HIS A 248 -3.97 5.87 -1.66
C HIS A 248 -2.98 5.16 -2.58
N VAL A 249 -1.81 5.77 -2.78
CA VAL A 249 -0.69 5.19 -3.55
C VAL A 249 0.55 5.14 -2.67
N ASP A 250 1.15 3.96 -2.56
CA ASP A 250 2.40 3.75 -1.80
C ASP A 250 3.29 2.67 -2.42
N ILE A 251 4.56 2.66 -2.02
CA ILE A 251 5.58 1.72 -2.50
C ILE A 251 5.51 0.42 -1.71
N SER A 252 5.56 -0.71 -2.39
CA SER A 252 5.69 -2.03 -1.75
C SER A 252 6.39 -3.02 -2.65
N ARG A 253 7.13 -3.96 -2.06
CA ARG A 253 7.71 -5.10 -2.81
C ARG A 253 6.66 -6.10 -3.31
N GLY A 254 5.45 -6.08 -2.72
CA GLY A 254 4.39 -7.01 -3.06
C GLY A 254 4.72 -8.49 -2.76
N PRO A 255 3.88 -9.43 -3.19
CA PRO A 255 2.52 -9.21 -3.70
C PRO A 255 1.53 -8.82 -2.58
N MET A 256 0.32 -8.40 -2.96
CA MET A 256 -0.81 -8.04 -2.09
C MET A 256 -2.04 -8.94 -2.36
N ILE A 257 -2.98 -8.92 -1.42
CA ILE A 257 -4.30 -9.55 -1.57
C ILE A 257 -5.09 -8.90 -2.71
N SER A 258 -6.08 -9.59 -3.27
CA SER A 258 -6.80 -9.12 -4.47
C SER A 258 -7.70 -7.91 -4.19
N SER A 259 -8.45 -7.96 -3.10
CA SER A 259 -9.42 -6.92 -2.72
C SER A 259 -9.38 -6.61 -1.24
N THR A 260 -9.71 -5.36 -0.88
CA THR A 260 -9.90 -4.94 0.51
C THR A 260 -10.98 -5.76 1.22
N ARG A 261 -11.93 -6.35 0.50
CA ARG A 261 -13.00 -7.20 1.08
C ARG A 261 -12.47 -8.49 1.72
N GLN A 262 -11.24 -8.87 1.42
CA GLN A 262 -10.61 -10.04 2.01
C GLN A 262 -10.17 -9.79 3.46
N LEU A 263 -10.12 -8.52 3.91
CA LEU A 263 -10.00 -8.18 5.31
C LEU A 263 -11.34 -8.47 6.03
N GLY A 264 -11.28 -9.36 7.02
CA GLY A 264 -12.42 -9.72 7.86
C GLY A 264 -12.45 -8.86 9.13
N ARG A 265 -12.03 -9.45 10.25
CA ARG A 265 -11.94 -8.75 11.55
C ARG A 265 -10.60 -8.03 11.65
N CYS A 266 -10.60 -6.80 12.16
CA CYS A 266 -9.40 -5.99 12.33
C CYS A 266 -9.52 -5.11 13.58
N THR A 267 -8.47 -5.03 14.38
CA THR A 267 -8.34 -4.09 15.50
C THR A 267 -6.96 -3.47 15.48
N ILE A 268 -6.88 -2.14 15.57
CA ILE A 268 -5.66 -1.41 15.89
C ILE A 268 -5.52 -1.38 17.40
N THR A 269 -4.44 -1.98 17.89
CA THR A 269 -4.34 -2.35 19.32
C THR A 269 -3.43 -1.44 20.13
N SER A 270 -2.42 -0.85 19.51
CA SER A 270 -1.52 0.08 20.19
C SER A 270 -0.72 0.93 19.21
N VAL A 271 -0.18 2.02 19.72
CA VAL A 271 0.78 2.88 19.03
C VAL A 271 1.96 3.08 19.95
N HIS A 272 3.16 2.80 19.46
CA HIS A 272 4.40 2.91 20.23
C HIS A 272 5.26 4.03 19.68
N ARG A 273 5.74 4.92 20.54
CA ARG A 273 6.74 5.91 20.14
C ARG A 273 8.09 5.23 20.00
N ILE A 274 8.75 5.43 18.86
CA ILE A 274 10.09 4.93 18.57
C ILE A 274 11.05 6.11 18.52
N ALA A 275 12.34 5.87 18.80
CA ALA A 275 13.38 6.86 18.64
C ALA A 275 13.37 7.47 17.23
N SER A 276 13.47 8.80 17.17
CA SER A 276 13.62 9.57 15.94
C SER A 276 14.87 10.45 16.08
N GLU A 277 15.64 10.58 15.01
CA GLU A 277 16.81 11.46 14.94
C GLU A 277 16.42 12.92 14.64
N ASN A 278 15.15 13.17 14.29
CA ASN A 278 14.63 14.48 13.89
C ASN A 278 13.82 15.15 15.01
N ASN A 279 13.56 16.45 14.90
CA ASN A 279 12.72 17.23 15.83
C ASN A 279 11.23 16.79 15.93
N GLY A 280 10.83 15.70 15.28
CA GLY A 280 9.48 15.14 15.36
C GLY A 280 9.45 13.80 16.09
N ALA A 281 8.30 13.13 16.07
CA ALA A 281 8.12 11.84 16.70
C ALA A 281 7.78 10.77 15.66
N LEU A 282 8.48 9.63 15.77
CA LEU A 282 8.20 8.44 14.99
C LEU A 282 7.34 7.49 15.83
N TYR A 283 6.28 6.97 15.21
CA TYR A 283 5.33 6.07 15.86
C TYR A 283 5.15 4.80 15.04
N ARG A 284 5.07 3.66 15.74
CA ARG A 284 4.66 2.38 15.18
C ARG A 284 3.23 2.10 15.56
N VAL A 285 2.35 2.21 14.57
CA VAL A 285 0.95 1.83 14.71
C VAL A 285 0.83 0.35 14.43
N GLN A 286 0.20 -0.41 15.33
CA GLN A 286 0.09 -1.85 15.20
C GLN A 286 -1.31 -2.40 15.46
N GLY A 287 -1.68 -3.39 14.65
CA GLY A 287 -2.98 -4.04 14.73
C GLY A 287 -2.90 -5.54 14.53
N VAL A 288 -4.04 -6.18 14.76
CA VAL A 288 -4.25 -7.60 14.47
C VAL A 288 -5.48 -7.74 13.58
N ALA A 289 -5.41 -8.65 12.61
CA ALA A 289 -6.48 -8.87 11.66
C ALA A 289 -6.59 -10.35 11.28
N LEU A 290 -7.81 -10.73 10.89
CA LEU A 290 -8.14 -12.03 10.36
C LEU A 290 -8.80 -11.87 8.98
N PRO A 291 -8.51 -12.77 8.02
CA PRO A 291 -9.19 -12.77 6.74
C PRO A 291 -10.69 -13.00 6.88
N VAL A 292 -11.45 -12.57 5.87
CA VAL A 292 -12.88 -12.88 5.81
C VAL A 292 -13.11 -14.40 5.81
N GLY A 293 -14.12 -14.86 6.54
CA GLY A 293 -14.43 -16.28 6.70
C GLY A 293 -13.68 -16.98 7.84
N PHE A 294 -12.66 -16.35 8.45
CA PHE A 294 -12.04 -16.85 9.68
C PHE A 294 -12.80 -16.33 10.90
N ILE A 295 -13.72 -17.16 11.39
CA ILE A 295 -14.52 -16.86 12.57
C ILE A 295 -13.87 -17.53 13.77
N ILE A 296 -13.46 -16.72 14.75
CA ILE A 296 -13.01 -17.19 16.06
C ILE A 296 -13.86 -16.53 17.14
N ASN A 297 -13.96 -17.17 18.30
CA ASN A 297 -14.74 -16.65 19.41
C ASN A 297 -14.15 -15.33 19.95
N HIS A 298 -14.97 -14.55 20.66
CA HIS A 298 -14.57 -13.25 21.20
C HIS A 298 -13.37 -13.35 22.15
N VAL A 299 -13.33 -14.39 23.00
CA VAL A 299 -12.26 -14.59 24.00
C VAL A 299 -10.91 -14.86 23.32
N ALA A 300 -10.85 -15.76 22.34
CA ALA A 300 -9.62 -16.06 21.61
C ALA A 300 -9.12 -14.85 20.82
N TYR A 301 -10.04 -14.08 20.21
CA TYR A 301 -9.64 -12.84 19.56
C TYR A 301 -9.10 -11.82 20.56
N GLY A 302 -9.68 -11.71 21.76
CA GLY A 302 -9.16 -10.88 22.84
C GLY A 302 -7.73 -11.25 23.25
N ILE A 303 -7.40 -12.54 23.28
CA ILE A 303 -6.02 -13.01 23.53
C ILE A 303 -5.06 -12.52 22.42
N LEU A 304 -5.50 -12.54 21.16
CA LEU A 304 -4.71 -12.00 20.06
C LEU A 304 -4.51 -10.48 20.18
N GLU A 305 -5.55 -9.74 20.57
CA GLU A 305 -5.48 -8.30 20.82
C GLU A 305 -4.52 -7.96 21.97
N ASP A 306 -4.52 -8.74 23.04
CA ASP A 306 -3.59 -8.56 24.16
C ASP A 306 -2.16 -8.87 23.75
N ARG A 307 -1.95 -9.92 22.94
CA ARG A 307 -0.62 -10.25 22.42
C ARG A 307 -0.09 -9.19 21.46
N SER A 308 -0.97 -8.58 20.65
CA SER A 308 -0.61 -7.59 19.65
C SER A 308 -0.31 -6.20 20.23
N LYS A 309 -0.64 -5.93 21.50
CA LYS A 309 -0.22 -4.71 22.22
C LYS A 309 1.28 -4.65 22.50
N LYS A 310 1.95 -5.81 22.59
CA LYS A 310 3.41 -5.87 22.77
C LYS A 310 4.11 -5.28 21.54
N LEU A 311 5.14 -4.48 21.74
CA LEU A 311 5.88 -3.84 20.65
C LEU A 311 6.37 -4.88 19.65
N ASN A 312 6.04 -4.68 18.38
CA ASN A 312 6.49 -5.55 17.31
C ASN A 312 8.01 -5.43 17.10
N SER A 313 8.70 -6.58 17.05
CA SER A 313 10.14 -6.70 16.83
C SER A 313 10.56 -6.59 15.37
N ALA A 314 9.66 -6.24 14.45
CA ALA A 314 10.01 -5.98 13.07
C ALA A 314 11.03 -4.82 12.98
N ARG A 315 11.87 -4.85 11.95
CA ARG A 315 12.95 -3.88 11.74
C ARG A 315 12.50 -2.43 11.96
N PHE A 316 13.31 -1.63 12.64
CA PHE A 316 13.03 -0.22 12.85
C PHE A 316 13.53 0.64 11.67
N PRO A 317 12.91 1.81 11.43
CA PRO A 317 13.31 2.71 10.34
C PRO A 317 14.76 3.20 10.35
N HIS A 318 15.37 3.35 11.54
CA HIS A 318 16.74 3.82 11.72
C HIS A 318 17.80 2.72 11.49
N GLU A 319 17.41 1.45 11.51
CA GLU A 319 18.34 0.35 11.22
C GLU A 319 18.69 0.39 9.73
N PRO A 320 19.96 0.18 9.33
CA PRO A 320 20.35 0.20 7.91
C PRO A 320 19.55 -0.84 7.12
N TYR A 321 19.35 -0.57 5.83
CA TYR A 321 18.85 -1.60 4.90
C TYR A 321 19.95 -2.63 4.75
N GLU A 322 19.95 -3.67 5.58
CA GLU A 322 20.88 -4.79 5.41
C GLU A 322 20.74 -5.35 3.99
N ASP A 323 21.87 -5.41 3.27
CA ASP A 323 22.03 -6.07 1.97
C ASP A 323 21.97 -7.62 2.07
N ALA A 324 21.19 -8.15 3.02
CA ALA A 324 20.94 -9.58 3.21
C ALA A 324 19.41 -9.77 3.26
N ILE A 325 18.75 -10.42 2.30
CA ILE A 325 18.96 -11.81 1.89
C ILE A 325 18.62 -11.89 0.38
N VAL A 326 19.66 -12.03 -0.44
CA VAL A 326 19.56 -12.52 -1.83
C VAL A 326 19.43 -14.05 -1.87
N ASN A 327 19.51 -14.76 -0.73
CA ASN A 327 19.53 -16.23 -0.69
C ASN A 327 18.53 -16.88 0.30
N MET A 328 17.22 -16.64 0.15
CA MET A 328 16.17 -17.51 0.75
C MET A 328 14.89 -17.61 -0.10
N ILE A 329 15.02 -17.41 -1.41
CA ILE A 329 14.03 -17.86 -2.41
C ILE A 329 14.81 -18.31 -3.65
N ALA A 330 15.66 -19.32 -3.44
CA ALA A 330 16.11 -20.27 -4.45
C ALA A 330 15.55 -21.64 -4.04
#